data_AF-A0A7Y3MUU8-F1
#
_entry.id   AF-A0A7Y3MUU8-F1
#
_cell.length_a   1.000
_cell.length_b   1.000
_cell.length_c   1.000
_cell.angle_alpha   90.00
_cell.angle_beta   90.00
_cell.angle_gamma   90.00
#
_symmetry.space_group_name_H-M   'P 1'
#
loop_
_entity.id
_entity.type
_entity.pdbx_description
1 polymer ?
#
loop_
_entity_poly.entity_id
_entity_poly.type
_entity_poly.pdbx_seq_one_letter_code
_entity_poly.pdbx_strand_id
1 'polypeptide(L)'
;MSDAPFNNPGWAGNTGEFDLSEADVRGTDFVGTRPVDGGHPSVASSYPYMLADKSPDAPLFDGPYAERLEKIRGRYPNARAALIPALNLAQEIRGHVSPETMDAVAEELGLSSAYVRGVATFYTMYNKRPVGRHLIQVCTSI
;
A
#
# COMPACT_ATOMS: atom_id res chain seq x y z
N MET A 1 4.34 -33.56 12.82
CA MET A 1 4.88 -32.25 12.42
C MET A 1 3.77 -31.24 12.64
N SER A 2 3.95 -30.25 13.51
CA SER A 2 3.22 -29.01 13.24
C SER A 2 4.02 -28.34 12.15
N ASP A 3 3.50 -28.38 10.93
CA ASP A 3 3.98 -27.73 9.72
C ASP A 3 3.92 -26.20 9.87
N ALA A 4 4.64 -25.65 10.84
CA ALA A 4 4.75 -24.22 11.03
C ALA A 4 5.99 -23.73 10.26
N PRO A 5 5.84 -23.16 9.05
CA PRO A 5 6.94 -22.55 8.36
C PRO A 5 7.43 -21.32 9.12
N PHE A 6 8.75 -21.16 9.03
CA PHE A 6 9.59 -20.18 9.70
C PHE A 6 9.00 -18.76 9.66
N ASN A 7 8.98 -18.14 10.84
CA ASN A 7 8.40 -16.85 11.13
C ASN A 7 9.35 -15.75 10.62
N ASN A 8 8.87 -14.81 9.78
CA ASN A 8 9.66 -13.67 9.29
C ASN A 8 9.29 -12.36 10.01
N PRO A 9 10.06 -11.91 11.02
CA PRO A 9 9.91 -10.60 11.63
C PRO A 9 10.83 -9.59 10.91
N GLY A 10 10.58 -9.36 9.62
CA GLY A 10 11.50 -8.63 8.75
C GLY A 10 11.39 -7.10 8.78
N TRP A 11 11.48 -6.45 9.94
CA TRP A 11 11.72 -4.99 10.02
C TRP A 11 12.36 -4.55 11.35
N ALA A 12 13.60 -4.98 11.63
CA ALA A 12 14.37 -4.47 12.78
C ALA A 12 15.90 -4.76 12.69
N GLY A 13 16.61 -4.19 11.72
CA GLY A 13 18.04 -3.93 11.88
C GLY A 13 18.99 -5.12 12.11
N ASN A 14 18.67 -6.32 11.61
CA ASN A 14 19.63 -7.42 11.63
C ASN A 14 20.70 -7.20 10.56
N THR A 15 21.91 -6.85 11.00
CA THR A 15 23.13 -6.88 10.18
C THR A 15 23.79 -8.24 10.44
N GLY A 16 23.80 -9.13 9.44
CA GLY A 16 24.39 -10.47 9.53
C GLY A 16 24.60 -11.09 8.15
N GLU A 17 25.40 -12.16 8.05
CA GLU A 17 25.51 -12.97 6.83
C GLU A 17 24.28 -13.88 6.72
N PHE A 18 23.60 -13.78 5.59
CA PHE A 18 22.43 -14.60 5.28
C PHE A 18 22.79 -15.58 4.16
N ASP A 19 22.62 -16.87 4.41
CA ASP A 19 22.74 -17.93 3.40
C ASP A 19 21.39 -18.06 2.68
N LEU A 20 21.17 -17.21 1.67
CA LEU A 20 19.95 -17.19 0.85
C LEU A 20 20.22 -17.85 -0.50
N SER A 21 19.33 -18.75 -0.93
CA SER A 21 19.42 -19.32 -2.28
C SER A 21 18.93 -18.34 -3.35
N GLU A 22 19.29 -18.55 -4.61
CA GLU A 22 18.79 -17.73 -5.73
C GLU A 22 17.26 -17.79 -5.83
N ALA A 23 16.64 -18.91 -5.46
CA ALA A 23 15.20 -19.05 -5.40
C ALA A 23 14.57 -18.22 -4.26
N ASP A 24 15.24 -18.08 -3.12
CA ASP A 24 14.75 -17.25 -2.00
C ASP A 24 14.87 -15.75 -2.31
N VAL A 25 15.93 -15.37 -3.04
CA VAL A 25 16.16 -13.98 -3.48
C VAL A 25 15.22 -13.59 -4.64
N ARG A 26 14.93 -14.53 -5.55
CA ARG A 26 14.07 -14.29 -6.72
C ARG A 26 12.62 -14.76 -6.54
N GLY A 27 12.32 -15.38 -5.41
CA GLY A 27 11.01 -15.91 -5.06
C GLY A 27 9.96 -14.81 -4.93
N THR A 28 8.70 -15.19 -5.05
CA THR A 28 7.56 -14.28 -4.86
C THR A 28 7.11 -14.22 -3.41
N ASP A 29 7.89 -14.73 -2.45
CA ASP A 29 7.49 -14.81 -1.03
C ASP A 29 7.28 -13.43 -0.38
N PHE A 30 7.85 -12.37 -0.98
CA PHE A 30 7.62 -10.97 -0.60
C PHE A 30 6.40 -10.32 -1.31
N VAL A 31 5.74 -11.06 -2.20
CA VAL A 31 4.61 -10.62 -3.05
C VAL A 31 3.38 -11.40 -2.62
N GLY A 32 2.45 -10.75 -1.93
CA GLY A 32 1.26 -11.41 -1.38
C GLY A 32 -0.04 -10.69 -1.70
N THR A 33 -1.16 -11.42 -1.59
CA THR A 33 -2.50 -10.86 -1.57
C THR A 33 -2.81 -10.27 -0.21
N ARG A 34 -3.17 -8.99 -0.13
CA ARG A 34 -3.53 -8.37 1.16
C ARG A 34 -4.89 -8.91 1.64
N PRO A 35 -5.04 -9.30 2.92
CA PRO A 35 -6.33 -9.66 3.49
C PRO A 35 -7.33 -8.51 3.38
N VAL A 36 -8.52 -8.81 2.88
CA VAL A 36 -9.63 -7.85 2.70
C VAL A 36 -10.05 -7.18 4.01
N ASP A 37 -9.92 -7.86 5.14
CA ASP A 37 -10.32 -7.33 6.45
C ASP A 37 -9.27 -6.43 7.12
N GLY A 38 -8.09 -6.28 6.50
CA GLY A 38 -6.94 -5.58 7.07
C GLY A 38 -6.14 -6.49 8.01
N GLY A 39 -5.01 -7.01 7.51
CA GLY A 39 -4.09 -7.86 8.28
C GLY A 39 -3.25 -7.12 9.32
N HIS A 40 -2.55 -7.91 10.16
CA HIS A 40 -1.67 -7.47 11.24
C HIS A 40 -0.62 -6.44 10.75
N PRO A 41 -0.30 -5.36 11.49
CA PRO A 41 0.69 -4.37 11.04
C PRO A 41 2.10 -4.94 10.82
N SER A 42 2.41 -6.09 11.44
CA SER A 42 3.68 -6.81 11.27
C SER A 42 3.70 -7.82 10.13
N VAL A 43 2.60 -8.05 9.38
CA VAL A 43 2.71 -8.59 8.01
C VAL A 43 3.20 -7.47 7.10
N ALA A 44 4.43 -7.05 7.37
CA ALA A 44 5.25 -6.28 6.46
C ALA A 44 5.34 -7.07 5.15
N SER A 45 5.15 -6.40 4.02
CA SER A 45 5.30 -6.88 2.62
C SER A 45 4.03 -7.00 1.77
N SER A 46 3.07 -6.11 1.92
CA SER A 46 2.34 -5.62 0.73
C SER A 46 2.29 -4.12 0.77
N TYR A 47 3.46 -3.50 0.62
CA TYR A 47 3.47 -2.15 0.06
C TYR A 47 2.59 -2.18 -1.20
N PRO A 48 1.76 -1.16 -1.47
CA PRO A 48 0.78 -1.20 -2.56
C PRO A 48 1.41 -1.45 -3.95
N TYR A 49 2.73 -1.27 -4.09
CA TYR A 49 3.48 -1.58 -5.29
C TYR A 49 4.03 -3.02 -5.37
N MET A 50 4.03 -3.80 -4.29
CA MET A 50 4.44 -5.21 -4.20
C MET A 50 3.28 -6.20 -4.40
N LEU A 51 2.12 -5.74 -4.87
CA LEU A 51 1.04 -6.63 -5.32
C LEU A 51 1.44 -7.33 -6.62
N ALA A 52 1.10 -8.62 -6.73
CA ALA A 52 1.38 -9.45 -7.92
C ALA A 52 0.68 -8.86 -9.15
N ASP A 53 -0.60 -8.51 -8.99
CA ASP A 53 -1.44 -7.95 -10.03
C ASP A 53 -1.84 -6.51 -9.68
N LYS A 54 -1.65 -5.59 -10.63
CA LYS A 54 -2.07 -4.19 -10.52
C LYS A 54 -3.15 -3.91 -11.54
N SER A 55 -4.28 -3.39 -11.09
CA SER A 55 -5.42 -3.09 -11.95
C SER A 55 -5.63 -1.57 -11.98
N PRO A 56 -4.99 -0.82 -12.90
CA PRO A 56 -5.05 0.64 -12.92
C PRO A 56 -6.48 1.18 -13.09
N ASP A 57 -7.33 0.43 -13.79
CA ASP A 57 -8.72 0.77 -14.05
C ASP A 57 -9.71 0.07 -13.10
N ALA A 58 -9.21 -0.57 -12.03
CA ALA A 58 -10.09 -1.22 -11.06
C ALA A 58 -11.08 -0.22 -10.46
N PRO A 59 -12.33 -0.63 -10.23
CA PRO A 59 -13.28 0.20 -9.49
C PRO A 59 -12.72 0.51 -8.10
N LEU A 60 -12.82 1.77 -7.69
CA LEU A 60 -12.39 2.21 -6.38
C LEU A 60 -13.53 2.01 -5.38
N PHE A 61 -13.17 1.59 -4.17
CA PHE A 61 -14.08 1.52 -3.02
C PHE A 61 -15.36 0.71 -3.25
N ASP A 62 -15.30 -0.35 -4.07
CA ASP A 62 -16.36 -1.33 -4.21
C ASP A 62 -16.16 -2.55 -3.29
N GLY A 63 -17.28 -3.17 -2.89
CA GLY A 63 -17.30 -4.39 -2.07
C GLY A 63 -16.44 -4.29 -0.81
N PRO A 64 -15.43 -5.16 -0.60
CA PRO A 64 -14.61 -5.16 0.60
C PRO A 64 -13.79 -3.86 0.79
N TYR A 65 -13.50 -3.13 -0.30
CA TYR A 65 -12.76 -1.87 -0.21
C TYR A 65 -13.64 -0.72 0.32
N ALA A 66 -14.95 -0.77 0.07
CA ALA A 66 -15.93 0.17 0.65
C ALA A 66 -15.93 0.07 2.18
N GLU A 67 -16.01 -1.16 2.70
CA GLU A 67 -16.03 -1.42 4.15
C GLU A 67 -14.73 -0.97 4.82
N ARG A 68 -13.58 -1.17 4.15
CA ARG A 68 -12.30 -0.66 4.64
C ARG A 68 -12.25 0.86 4.66
N LEU A 69 -12.80 1.53 3.65
CA LEU A 69 -12.89 2.99 3.63
C LEU A 69 -13.74 3.50 4.79
N GLU A 70 -14.89 2.89 5.06
CA GLU A 70 -15.73 3.24 6.21
C GLU A 70 -15.04 3.01 7.55
N LYS A 71 -14.32 1.89 7.71
CA LYS A 71 -13.47 1.65 8.88
C LYS A 71 -12.38 2.73 9.02
N ILE A 72 -11.81 3.22 7.93
CA ILE A 72 -10.84 4.31 7.94
C ILE A 72 -11.52 5.61 8.39
N ARG A 73 -12.67 5.98 7.82
CA ARG A 73 -13.43 7.17 8.22
C ARG A 73 -13.77 7.15 9.71
N GLY A 74 -14.24 6.02 10.22
CA GLY A 74 -14.62 5.85 11.63
C GLY A 74 -13.47 6.00 12.64
N ARG A 75 -12.20 5.91 12.21
CA ARG A 75 -11.04 6.12 13.09
C ARG A 75 -10.74 7.59 13.36
N TYR A 76 -11.27 8.50 12.53
CA TYR A 76 -10.90 9.90 12.58
C TYR A 76 -12.13 10.79 12.78
N PRO A 77 -12.01 11.86 13.58
CA PRO A 77 -13.12 12.79 13.77
C PRO A 77 -13.40 13.66 12.54
N ASN A 78 -12.49 13.73 11.57
CA ASN A 78 -12.63 14.56 10.38
C ASN A 78 -12.20 13.82 9.10
N ALA A 79 -12.84 14.16 7.98
CA ALA A 79 -12.54 13.55 6.67
C ALA A 79 -11.11 13.89 6.19
N ARG A 80 -10.58 15.05 6.59
CA ARG A 80 -9.20 15.46 6.25
C ARG A 80 -8.14 14.54 6.84
N ALA A 81 -8.30 14.04 8.07
CA ALA A 81 -7.33 13.10 8.64
C ALA A 81 -7.44 11.69 8.02
N ALA A 82 -8.61 11.33 7.50
CA ALA A 82 -8.82 10.08 6.77
C ALA A 82 -8.16 10.07 5.37
N LEU A 83 -7.71 11.22 4.86
CA LEU A 83 -7.19 11.35 3.49
C LEU A 83 -5.95 10.50 3.21
N ILE A 84 -4.96 10.51 4.10
CA ILE A 84 -3.71 9.74 3.92
C ILE A 84 -4.01 8.24 3.83
N PRO A 85 -4.71 7.61 4.79
CA PRO A 85 -5.03 6.19 4.68
C PRO A 85 -5.96 5.86 3.50
N ALA A 86 -6.86 6.77 3.11
CA ALA A 86 -7.73 6.58 1.93
C ALA A 86 -6.93 6.59 0.61
N LEU A 87 -5.98 7.53 0.44
CA LEU A 87 -5.08 7.56 -0.72
C LEU A 87 -4.20 6.30 -0.78
N ASN A 88 -3.74 5.81 0.38
CA ASN A 88 -2.97 4.57 0.43
C ASN A 88 -3.82 3.35 0.02
N LEU A 89 -5.09 3.30 0.43
CA LEU A 89 -6.03 2.27 -0.02
C LEU A 89 -6.29 2.35 -1.54
N ALA A 90 -6.43 3.55 -2.08
CA ALA A 90 -6.59 3.75 -3.53
C ALA A 90 -5.34 3.29 -4.31
N GLN A 91 -4.14 3.60 -3.80
CA GLN A 91 -2.88 3.12 -4.38
C GLN A 91 -2.74 1.60 -4.28
N GLU A 92 -3.27 0.96 -3.24
CA GLU A 92 -3.31 -0.50 -3.13
C GLU A 92 -4.16 -1.11 -4.24
N ILE A 93 -5.36 -0.57 -4.49
CA ILE A 93 -6.28 -1.11 -5.51
C ILE A 93 -5.69 -0.97 -6.92
N ARG A 94 -5.14 0.21 -7.24
CA ARG A 94 -4.71 0.56 -8.61
C ARG A 94 -3.21 0.50 -8.86
N GLY A 95 -2.42 0.22 -7.83
CA GLY A 95 -0.95 0.19 -7.86
C GLY A 95 -0.26 1.56 -7.96
N HIS A 96 -1.00 2.63 -8.23
CA HIS A 96 -0.53 4.01 -8.34
C HIS A 96 -1.73 4.97 -8.10
N VAL A 97 -1.45 6.25 -7.91
CA VAL A 97 -2.46 7.31 -7.67
C VAL A 97 -2.50 8.22 -8.89
N SER A 98 -3.37 7.89 -9.84
CA SER A 98 -3.63 8.73 -11.03
C SER A 98 -4.45 9.99 -10.65
N PRO A 99 -4.50 11.02 -11.52
CA PRO A 99 -5.41 12.14 -11.32
C PRO A 99 -6.87 11.72 -11.13
N GLU A 100 -7.40 10.75 -11.89
CA GLU A 100 -8.78 10.27 -11.69
C GLU A 100 -8.95 9.62 -10.33
N THR A 101 -7.92 8.89 -9.87
CA THR A 101 -7.90 8.27 -8.54
C THR A 101 -7.95 9.33 -7.43
N MET A 102 -7.25 10.44 -7.60
CA MET A 102 -7.29 11.56 -6.64
C MET A 102 -8.67 12.23 -6.62
N ASP A 103 -9.30 12.39 -7.78
CA ASP A 103 -10.62 13.02 -7.88
C ASP A 103 -11.70 12.11 -7.24
N ALA A 104 -11.65 10.80 -7.48
CA ALA A 104 -12.54 9.84 -6.81
C ALA A 104 -12.39 9.87 -5.28
N VAL A 105 -11.15 9.92 -4.76
CA VAL A 105 -10.91 10.04 -3.31
C VAL A 105 -11.43 11.38 -2.76
N ALA A 106 -11.35 12.45 -3.55
CA ALA A 106 -11.87 13.76 -3.17
C ALA A 106 -13.40 13.75 -3.05
N GLU A 107 -14.09 13.15 -4.01
CA GLU A 107 -15.54 12.95 -4.00
C GLU A 107 -15.98 12.14 -2.78
N GLU A 108 -15.33 11.00 -2.54
CA GLU A 108 -15.62 10.13 -1.40
C GLU A 108 -15.51 10.88 -0.06
N LEU A 109 -14.43 11.64 0.15
CA LEU A 109 -14.18 12.33 1.41
C LEU A 109 -14.83 13.72 1.50
N GLY A 110 -15.52 14.17 0.45
CA GLY A 110 -16.09 15.52 0.38
C GLY A 110 -15.02 16.63 0.45
N LEU A 111 -13.85 16.40 -0.13
CA LEU A 111 -12.72 17.33 -0.18
C LEU A 111 -12.57 17.92 -1.59
N SER A 112 -11.84 19.02 -1.74
CA SER A 112 -11.52 19.53 -3.07
C SER A 112 -10.42 18.71 -3.73
N SER A 113 -10.55 18.45 -5.03
CA SER A 113 -9.49 17.80 -5.83
C SER A 113 -8.13 18.49 -5.69
N ALA A 114 -8.13 19.83 -5.63
CA ALA A 114 -6.90 20.60 -5.44
C ALA A 114 -6.19 20.27 -4.12
N TYR A 115 -6.96 20.10 -3.03
CA TYR A 115 -6.40 19.72 -1.73
C TYR A 115 -5.81 18.31 -1.76
N VAL A 116 -6.54 17.35 -2.32
CA VAL A 116 -6.07 15.96 -2.45
C VAL A 116 -4.80 15.88 -3.31
N ARG A 117 -4.77 16.56 -4.45
CA ARG A 117 -3.60 16.66 -5.35
C ARG A 117 -2.40 17.29 -4.64
N GLY A 118 -2.63 18.31 -3.82
CA GLY A 118 -1.59 18.92 -2.98
C GLY A 118 -0.97 17.92 -2.02
N VAL A 119 -1.79 17.17 -1.27
CA VAL A 119 -1.34 16.14 -0.33
C VAL A 119 -0.60 15.00 -1.05
N ALA A 120 -1.14 14.51 -2.17
CA ALA A 120 -0.52 13.46 -2.97
C ALA A 120 0.82 13.88 -3.59
N THR A 121 1.02 15.19 -3.79
CA THR A 121 2.29 15.73 -4.29
C THR A 121 3.31 15.92 -3.16
N PHE A 122 2.84 16.32 -1.97
CA PHE A 122 3.68 16.54 -0.80
C PHE A 122 4.35 15.25 -0.29
N TYR A 123 3.61 14.14 -0.23
CA TYR A 123 4.16 12.87 0.22
C TYR A 123 4.76 12.06 -0.93
N THR A 124 6.06 11.76 -0.82
CA THR A 124 6.82 11.02 -1.84
C THR A 124 6.42 9.55 -1.97
N MET A 125 5.72 8.99 -0.99
CA MET A 125 5.24 7.60 -1.02
C MET A 125 4.12 7.36 -2.05
N TYR A 126 3.45 8.43 -2.50
CA TYR A 126 2.40 8.30 -3.51
C TYR A 126 2.99 8.28 -4.92
N ASN A 127 2.89 7.12 -5.54
CA ASN A 127 3.34 6.91 -6.91
C ASN A 127 2.30 7.49 -7.86
N LYS A 128 2.61 8.63 -8.48
CA LYS A 128 1.71 9.31 -9.44
C LYS A 128 1.74 8.68 -10.84
N ARG A 129 2.60 7.68 -11.05
CA ARG A 129 2.76 6.92 -12.29
C ARG A 129 2.84 5.44 -11.96
N PRO A 130 2.49 4.55 -12.91
CA PRO A 130 2.68 3.12 -12.73
C PRO A 130 4.13 2.79 -12.37
N VAL A 131 4.32 1.94 -11.37
CA VAL A 131 5.63 1.43 -10.95
C VAL A 131 5.69 -0.08 -11.16
N GLY A 132 6.89 -0.61 -11.33
CA GLY A 132 7.11 -2.05 -11.45
C GLY A 132 6.68 -2.85 -10.21
N ARG A 133 6.72 -4.17 -10.29
CA ARG A 133 6.40 -5.08 -9.17
C ARG A 133 7.24 -4.83 -7.92
N HIS A 134 8.49 -4.39 -8.11
CA HIS A 134 9.39 -4.03 -7.04
C HIS A 134 9.80 -2.56 -7.19
N LEU A 135 9.60 -1.76 -6.15
CA LEU A 135 10.07 -0.38 -6.07
C LEU A 135 11.26 -0.34 -5.11
N ILE A 136 12.46 -0.19 -5.66
CA ILE A 136 13.70 -0.14 -4.87
C ILE A 136 13.98 1.33 -4.51
N GLN A 137 14.07 1.62 -3.22
CA GLN A 137 14.42 2.95 -2.72
C GLN A 137 15.75 2.86 -1.98
N VAL A 138 16.80 3.47 -2.54
CA VAL A 138 18.14 3.49 -1.95
C VAL A 138 18.35 4.81 -1.24
N CYS A 139 18.66 4.75 0.06
CA CYS A 139 19.01 5.94 0.82
C CYS A 139 20.41 6.41 0.42
N THR A 140 20.56 7.70 0.12
CA THR A 140 21.84 8.34 -0.20
C THR A 140 22.14 9.51 0.73
N SER A 141 21.55 9.53 1.94
CA SER A 141 21.92 10.51 2.96
C SER A 141 23.34 10.23 3.47
N ILE A 142 24.08 11.30 3.77
CA ILE A 142 25.43 11.25 4.33
C ILE A 142 25.44 10.88 5.82
#